data_AF-A0A1M6RLJ9-F1
#
_entry.id   AF-A0A1M6RLJ9-F1
#
_cell.length_a   1.000
_cell.length_b   1.000
_cell.length_c   1.000
_cell.angle_alpha   90.00
_cell.angle_beta   90.00
_cell.angle_gamma   90.00
#
_symmetry.space_group_name_H-M   'P 1'
#
loop_
_entity.id
_entity.type
_entity.pdbx_description
1 polymer ?
#
loop_
_entity_poly.entity_id
_entity_poly.type
_entity_poly.pdbx_seq_one_letter_code
_entity_poly.pdbx_strand_id
1 'polypeptide(L)' 'MGEGIVVIVDGTSCSSTNIHEIQPGEPFTIRDLRVHLLSRGERYTLPILEQMHV' A
#
# COMPACT_ATOMS: atom_id res chain seq x y z
N MET A 1 -9.81 -17.51 12.60
CA MET A 1 -10.13 -16.15 12.10
C MET A 1 -10.41 -15.28 13.31
N GLY A 2 -9.59 -14.25 13.56
CA GLY A 2 -9.71 -13.39 14.75
C GLY A 2 -10.75 -12.26 14.59
N GLU A 3 -10.99 -11.51 15.67
CA GLU A 3 -11.91 -10.35 15.69
C GLU A 3 -11.24 -9.01 15.33
N GLY A 4 -9.99 -9.06 14.90
CA GLY A 4 -9.26 -7.88 14.43
C GLY A 4 -9.66 -7.43 13.03
N ILE A 5 -9.13 -6.27 12.64
CA ILE A 5 -9.23 -5.73 11.28
C ILE A 5 -7.91 -5.97 10.56
N VAL A 6 -7.99 -6.36 9.29
CA VAL A 6 -6.84 -6.35 8.39
C VAL A 6 -6.80 -5.01 7.67
N VAL A 7 -5.69 -4.29 7.79
CA VAL A 7 -5.46 -3.01 7.10
C VAL A 7 -4.51 -3.27 5.93
N ILE A 8 -4.94 -2.93 4.72
CA ILE A 8 -4.12 -2.97 3.51
C ILE A 8 -3.89 -1.55 3.07
N VAL A 9 -2.62 -1.14 3.00
CA VAL A 9 -2.20 0.16 2.49
C VAL A 9 -1.63 -0.06 1.09
N ASP A 10 -2.35 0.42 0.08
CA ASP A 10 -2.03 0.28 -1.34
C ASP A 10 -1.44 1.59 -1.89
N GLY A 11 -0.15 1.55 -2.20
CA GLY A 11 0.60 2.65 -2.81
C GLY A 11 0.80 2.52 -4.31
N THR A 12 0.18 1.55 -4.99
CA THR A 12 0.37 1.31 -6.43
C THR A 12 -0.10 2.47 -7.32
N SER A 13 -1.02 3.30 -6.81
CA SER A 13 -1.54 4.52 -7.46
C SER A 13 -1.04 5.81 -6.82
N CYS A 14 0.01 5.74 -6.00
CA CYS A 14 0.60 6.90 -5.35
C CYS A 14 1.07 7.94 -6.38
N SER A 15 0.68 9.21 -6.18
CA SER A 15 1.05 10.30 -7.09
C SER A 15 2.45 10.85 -6.87
N SER A 16 2.94 10.82 -5.63
CA SER A 16 4.28 11.35 -5.30
C SER A 16 4.77 10.82 -3.96
N THR A 17 6.08 10.65 -3.87
CA THR A 17 6.81 10.41 -2.62
C THR A 17 8.19 11.02 -2.70
N ASN A 18 8.74 11.46 -1.56
CA ASN A 18 10.12 11.95 -1.46
C ASN A 18 11.08 10.88 -0.89
N ILE A 19 10.71 9.59 -0.87
CA ILE A 19 11.52 8.53 -0.23
C ILE A 19 12.93 8.39 -0.81
N HIS A 20 13.13 8.78 -2.07
CA HIS A 20 14.44 8.76 -2.75
C HIS A 20 15.28 10.01 -2.48
N GLU A 21 14.73 11.01 -1.79
CA GLU A 21 15.34 12.33 -1.55
C GLU A 21 15.77 12.54 -0.09
N ILE A 22 15.39 11.61 0.81
CA ILE A 22 15.60 11.72 2.25
C ILE A 22 16.66 10.73 2.77
N GLN A 23 17.20 11.01 3.96
CA GLN A 23 18.12 10.13 4.67
C GLN A 23 17.40 9.21 5.67
N PRO A 24 18.00 8.06 6.07
CA PRO A 24 17.45 7.24 7.14
C PRO A 24 17.23 8.03 8.44
N GLY A 25 16.02 7.93 9.00
CA GLY A 25 15.62 8.67 10.21
C GLY A 25 14.90 9.99 9.92
N GLU A 26 14.90 10.47 8.68
CA GLU A 26 14.10 11.61 8.26
C GLU A 26 12.67 11.18 7.88
N PRO A 27 11.65 12.03 8.11
CA PRO A 27 10.29 11.73 7.70
C PRO A 27 10.15 11.80 6.17
N PHE A 28 9.45 10.82 5.59
CA PHE A 28 9.04 10.86 4.19
C PHE A 28 7.54 11.21 4.05
N THR A 29 7.19 11.67 2.86
CA THR A 29 5.83 11.93 2.41
C THR A 29 5.47 10.92 1.33
N ILE A 30 4.21 10.53 1.31
CA ILE A 30 3.60 9.69 0.27
C ILE A 30 2.15 10.16 0.09
N ARG A 31 1.71 10.34 -1.15
CA ARG A 31 0.40 10.94 -1.46
C ARG A 31 -0.49 9.98 -2.22
N ASP A 32 -1.78 10.14 -2.03
CA ASP A 32 -2.83 9.38 -2.73
C ASP A 32 -2.76 7.86 -2.49
N LEU A 33 -2.47 7.49 -1.24
CA LEU A 33 -2.58 6.11 -0.79
C LEU A 33 -4.05 5.67 -0.71
N ARG A 34 -4.31 4.45 -1.15
CA ARG A 34 -5.60 3.78 -0.93
C ARG A 34 -5.50 2.88 0.29
N VAL A 35 -6.45 3.00 1.22
CA VAL A 35 -6.51 2.15 2.41
C VAL A 35 -7.75 1.27 2.35
N HIS A 36 -7.56 -0.04 2.50
CA HIS A 36 -8.64 -1.01 2.66
C HIS A 36 -8.65 -1.55 4.08
N LEU A 37 -9.83 -1.56 4.69
CA LEU A 37 -10.08 -2.11 6.02
C LEU A 37 -10.97 -3.33 5.84
N LEU A 38 -10.49 -4.50 6.22
CA LEU A 38 -11.21 -5.75 6.05
C LEU A 38 -11.56 -6.35 7.40
N SER A 39 -12.86 -6.54 7.59
CA SER A 39 -13.45 -7.28 8.69
C SER A 39 -13.54 -8.79 8.35
N ARG A 40 -14.00 -9.58 9.32
CA ARG A 40 -14.09 -11.03 9.19
C ARG A 40 -14.98 -11.44 8.01
N GLY A 41 -14.41 -12.19 7.06
CA GLY A 41 -15.12 -12.76 5.92
C GLY A 41 -14.94 -11.98 4.62
N GLU A 42 -14.42 -10.76 4.69
CA GLU A 42 -14.06 -9.97 3.52
C GLU A 42 -12.79 -10.51 2.86
N ARG A 43 -12.67 -10.27 1.55
CA ARG A 43 -11.53 -10.72 0.74
C ARG A 43 -10.97 -9.55 -0.04
N TYR A 44 -9.65 -9.50 -0.12
CA TYR A 44 -8.93 -8.62 -1.01
C TYR A 44 -8.15 -9.47 -2.01
N THR A 45 -8.30 -9.17 -3.30
CA THR A 45 -7.51 -9.80 -4.35
C THR A 45 -6.36 -8.87 -4.68
N LEU A 46 -5.13 -9.35 -4.47
CA LEU A 46 -3.93 -8.60 -4.86
C LEU A 46 -3.94 -8.39 -6.39
N PRO A 47 -3.70 -7.17 -6.87
CA PRO A 47 -3.59 -6.93 -8.30
C PRO A 47 -2.38 -7.69 -8.85
N ILE A 48 -2.57 -8.37 -9.98
CA ILE A 48 -1.47 -8.96 -10.72
C ILE A 48 -0.83 -7.83 -11.52
N LEU A 49 0.39 -7.45 -11.14
CA LEU A 49 1.22 -6.56 -11.96
C LEU A 49 1.97 -7.46 -12.94
N GLU A 50 1.53 -7.49 -14.20
CA GLU A 50 2.32 -8.11 -15.26
C GLU A 50 3.59 -7.26 -15.49
N GLN A 51 4.69 -7.63 -14.82
CA GLN A 51 6.01 -7.18 -15.22
C GLN A 51 6.46 -8.02 -16.41
N MET A 52 6.10 -7.60 -17.62
CA MET A 52 6.77 -8.07 -18.82
C MET A 52 8.20 -7.53 -18.82
N HIS A 53 9.15 -8.36 -18.39
CA HIS A 53 10.56 -8.16 -18.76
C HIS A 53 10.73 -8.61 -20.22
N VAL A 54 10.99 -7.65 -21.11
CA VAL A 54 11.52 -7.90 -22.46
C VAL A 54 13.03 -7.82 -22.39
#